data_AF-A0A7S2SQB6-F1
#
_entry.id   AF-A0A7S2SQB6-F1
#
_cell.length_a   1.000
_cell.length_b   1.000
_cell.length_c   1.000
_cell.angle_alpha   90.00
_cell.angle_beta   90.00
_cell.angle_gamma   90.00
#
_symmetry.space_group_name_H-M   'P 1'
#
loop_
_entity.id
_entity.type
_entity.pdbx_description
1 polymer ?
#
loop_
_entity_poly.entity_id
_entity_poly.type
_entity_poly.pdbx_seq_one_letter_code
_entity_poly.pdbx_strand_id
1 'polypeptide(L)'
;VTMLAAFVRACTLCVIPPEYADSLPQYLSMLCREMHVSILIGPPSCLGFLDGNLPDLKLVSVGGDVLSPEFAQRWIQRSIIVENAYGPTEATVDVVSCRVTDSMCKSGSGIPIGKPLQNVQLYILDEWLRIVPKGVPGELVISGCMLARGYLGMN
;
A
#
# COMPACT_ATOMS: atom_id res chain seq x y z
N VAL A 1 -5.66 9.29 1.83
CA VAL A 1 -4.40 9.52 1.07
C VAL A 1 -4.67 9.93 -0.37
N THR A 2 -5.42 9.14 -1.15
CA THR A 2 -5.63 9.36 -2.60
C THR A 2 -6.12 10.76 -2.97
N MET A 3 -7.11 11.30 -2.24
CA MET A 3 -7.65 12.64 -2.51
C MET A 3 -6.59 13.75 -2.38
N LEU A 4 -5.85 13.78 -1.27
CA LEU A 4 -4.79 14.77 -1.04
C LEU A 4 -3.62 14.57 -2.02
N ALA A 5 -3.24 13.33 -2.29
CA ALA A 5 -2.18 13.02 -3.25
C ALA A 5 -2.51 13.51 -4.65
N ALA A 6 -3.76 13.28 -5.12
CA ALA A 6 -4.23 13.79 -6.40
C ALA A 6 -4.19 15.33 -6.45
N PHE A 7 -4.69 15.99 -5.40
CA PHE A 7 -4.69 17.44 -5.32
C PHE A 7 -3.26 18.04 -5.36
N VAL A 8 -2.36 17.56 -4.50
CA VAL A 8 -0.98 18.08 -4.40
C VAL A 8 -0.15 17.82 -5.66
N ARG A 9 -0.47 16.75 -6.40
CA ARG A 9 0.21 16.38 -7.65
C ARG A 9 -0.49 16.92 -8.92
N ALA A 10 -1.56 17.70 -8.77
CA ALA A 10 -2.40 18.16 -9.87
C ALA A 10 -2.90 17.00 -10.77
N CYS A 11 -3.19 15.84 -10.17
CA CYS A 11 -3.80 14.71 -10.84
C CYS A 11 -5.34 14.76 -10.77
N THR A 12 -5.99 14.10 -11.71
CA THR A 12 -7.44 13.87 -11.67
C THR A 12 -7.78 12.79 -10.65
N LEU A 13 -8.74 13.06 -9.77
CA LEU A 13 -9.32 12.06 -8.86
C LEU A 13 -10.61 11.50 -9.49
N CYS A 14 -10.65 10.19 -9.70
CA CYS A 14 -11.89 9.51 -10.07
C CYS A 14 -12.70 9.22 -8.81
N VAL A 15 -13.90 9.79 -8.71
CA VAL A 15 -14.81 9.58 -7.57
C VAL A 15 -15.92 8.64 -7.99
N ILE A 16 -16.07 7.55 -7.25
CA ILE A 16 -17.12 6.55 -7.47
C ILE A 16 -18.26 6.86 -6.50
N PRO A 17 -19.49 7.12 -6.98
CA PRO A 17 -20.63 7.34 -6.09
C PRO A 17 -20.91 6.12 -5.21
N PRO A 18 -21.28 6.30 -3.93
CA PRO A 18 -21.45 5.20 -2.97
C PRO A 18 -22.44 4.12 -3.42
N GLU A 19 -23.48 4.48 -4.17
CA GLU A 19 -24.49 3.58 -4.71
C GLU A 19 -23.91 2.52 -5.67
N TYR A 20 -22.71 2.74 -6.22
CA TYR A 20 -22.03 1.79 -7.09
C TYR A 20 -21.01 0.90 -6.36
N ALA A 21 -20.77 1.12 -5.06
CA ALA A 21 -19.69 0.45 -4.32
C ALA A 21 -19.77 -1.08 -4.39
N ASP A 22 -20.97 -1.66 -4.20
CA ASP A 22 -21.18 -3.11 -4.23
C ASP A 22 -20.99 -3.72 -5.63
N SER A 23 -21.27 -2.93 -6.67
CA SER A 23 -21.12 -3.31 -8.08
C SER A 23 -19.76 -2.94 -8.67
N LEU A 24 -18.92 -2.25 -7.91
CA LEU A 24 -17.64 -1.74 -8.39
C LEU A 24 -16.74 -2.87 -8.91
N PRO A 25 -16.58 -4.03 -8.23
CA PRO A 25 -15.71 -5.09 -8.73
C PRO A 25 -16.03 -5.55 -10.17
N GLN A 26 -17.31 -5.50 -10.57
CA GLN A 26 -17.77 -5.92 -11.90
C GLN A 26 -17.39 -4.92 -13.00
N TYR A 27 -17.29 -3.63 -12.65
CA TYR A 27 -17.05 -2.55 -13.62
C TYR A 27 -15.68 -1.87 -13.47
N LEU A 28 -14.91 -2.18 -12.42
CA LEU A 28 -13.69 -1.47 -12.08
C LEU A 28 -12.67 -1.46 -13.23
N SER A 29 -12.46 -2.59 -13.91
CA SER A 29 -11.53 -2.65 -15.05
C SER A 29 -11.98 -1.78 -16.22
N MET A 30 -13.29 -1.77 -16.52
CA MET A 30 -13.88 -0.92 -17.55
C MET A 30 -13.72 0.55 -17.20
N LEU A 31 -14.08 0.94 -15.98
CA LEU A 31 -13.95 2.30 -15.49
C LEU A 31 -12.50 2.77 -15.52
N CYS A 32 -11.55 1.92 -15.12
CA CYS A 32 -10.13 2.25 -15.18
C CYS A 32 -9.65 2.53 -16.60
N ARG A 33 -10.18 1.81 -17.61
CA ARG A 33 -9.87 2.07 -19.02
C ARG A 33 -10.51 3.36 -19.53
N GLU A 34 -11.80 3.56 -19.27
CA GLU A 34 -12.53 4.75 -19.73
C GLU A 34 -11.98 6.04 -19.12
N MET A 35 -11.58 5.98 -17.85
CA MET A 35 -11.04 7.12 -17.12
C MET A 35 -9.51 7.26 -17.24
N HIS A 36 -8.85 6.40 -18.03
CA HIS A 36 -7.40 6.39 -18.21
C HIS A 36 -6.63 6.40 -16.87
N VAL A 37 -7.02 5.52 -15.94
CA VAL A 37 -6.46 5.47 -14.58
C VAL A 37 -4.98 5.10 -14.65
N SER A 38 -4.14 6.00 -14.11
CA SER A 38 -2.68 5.82 -14.08
C SER A 38 -2.13 5.34 -12.74
N ILE A 39 -2.91 5.46 -11.66
CA ILE A 39 -2.52 5.07 -10.31
C ILE A 39 -3.70 4.35 -9.65
N LEU A 40 -3.45 3.17 -9.10
CA LEU A 40 -4.37 2.44 -8.23
C LEU A 40 -3.79 2.32 -6.83
N ILE A 41 -4.63 2.55 -5.82
CA ILE A 41 -4.26 2.46 -4.41
C ILE A 41 -5.35 1.68 -3.69
N GLY A 42 -4.99 0.61 -2.99
CA GLY A 42 -5.94 -0.13 -2.16
C GLY A 42 -5.44 -1.52 -1.77
N PRO A 43 -6.22 -2.26 -0.97
CA PRO A 43 -5.84 -3.61 -0.57
C PRO A 43 -5.67 -4.54 -1.78
N PRO A 44 -4.70 -5.49 -1.74
CA PRO A 44 -4.57 -6.53 -2.76
C PRO A 44 -5.89 -7.27 -3.02
N SER A 45 -6.68 -7.48 -1.97
CA SER A 45 -8.00 -8.13 -2.02
C SER A 45 -9.01 -7.37 -2.89
N CYS A 46 -8.97 -6.03 -2.91
CA CYS A 46 -9.84 -5.21 -3.76
C CYS A 46 -9.35 -5.12 -5.21
N LEU A 47 -8.02 -5.09 -5.41
CA LEU A 47 -7.41 -4.93 -6.73
C LEU A 47 -7.20 -6.25 -7.48
N GLY A 48 -7.35 -7.40 -6.80
CA GLY A 48 -7.11 -8.73 -7.35
C GLY A 48 -8.04 -9.13 -8.49
N PHE A 49 -9.21 -8.49 -8.60
CA PHE A 49 -10.23 -8.73 -9.62
C PHE A 49 -9.99 -7.99 -10.93
N LEU A 50 -9.06 -7.01 -10.94
CA LEU A 50 -8.76 -6.25 -12.14
C LEU A 50 -8.13 -7.14 -13.20
N ASP A 51 -8.67 -7.05 -14.41
CA ASP A 51 -7.96 -7.54 -15.57
C ASP A 51 -6.71 -6.67 -15.75
N GLY A 52 -5.56 -7.30 -15.99
CA GLY A 52 -4.29 -6.56 -16.13
C GLY A 52 -4.20 -5.74 -17.43
N ASN A 53 -5.30 -5.56 -18.17
CA ASN A 53 -5.35 -4.82 -19.42
C ASN A 53 -5.74 -3.36 -19.17
N LEU A 54 -4.84 -2.65 -18.51
CA LEU A 54 -4.98 -1.25 -18.14
C LEU A 54 -3.81 -0.46 -18.75
N PRO A 55 -3.94 0.02 -20.01
CA PRO A 55 -2.79 0.53 -20.78
C PRO A 55 -2.15 1.79 -20.19
N ASP A 56 -2.93 2.61 -19.49
CA ASP A 56 -2.46 3.86 -18.88
C ASP A 56 -1.93 3.69 -17.45
N LEU A 57 -2.12 2.50 -16.85
CA LEU A 57 -1.73 2.21 -15.48
C LEU A 57 -0.22 2.19 -15.34
N LYS A 58 0.30 2.96 -14.37
CA LYS A 58 1.75 3.11 -14.12
C LYS A 58 2.15 2.65 -12.73
N LEU A 59 1.24 2.77 -11.76
CA LEU A 59 1.50 2.45 -10.36
C LEU A 59 0.31 1.70 -9.74
N VAL A 60 0.64 0.60 -9.07
CA VAL A 60 -0.24 -0.11 -8.14
C VAL A 60 0.40 -0.06 -6.77
N SER A 61 -0.17 0.74 -5.87
CA SER A 61 0.23 0.81 -4.47
C SER A 61 -0.77 0.01 -3.64
N VAL A 62 -0.28 -0.93 -2.86
CA VAL A 62 -1.11 -1.82 -2.03
C VAL A 62 -0.69 -1.74 -0.58
N GLY A 63 -1.65 -1.93 0.32
CA GLY A 63 -1.42 -1.96 1.75
C GLY A 63 -2.65 -2.48 2.48
N GLY A 64 -2.52 -2.76 3.78
CA GLY A 64 -3.60 -3.26 4.63
C GLY A 64 -3.74 -4.79 4.69
N ASP A 65 -3.21 -5.52 3.70
CA ASP A 65 -3.11 -6.99 3.72
C ASP A 65 -1.69 -7.45 3.33
N VAL A 66 -1.39 -8.73 3.57
CA VAL A 66 -0.15 -9.36 3.07
C VAL A 66 -0.16 -9.39 1.54
N LEU A 67 0.89 -8.84 0.93
CA LEU A 67 1.07 -8.86 -0.53
C LEU A 67 1.69 -10.19 -0.98
N SER A 68 0.99 -10.92 -1.85
CA SER A 68 1.53 -12.15 -2.44
C SER A 68 2.48 -11.87 -3.61
N PRO A 69 3.55 -12.68 -3.81
CA PRO A 69 4.41 -12.61 -4.98
C PRO A 69 3.66 -12.70 -6.31
N GLU A 70 2.62 -13.54 -6.38
CA GLU A 70 1.83 -13.78 -7.59
C GLU A 70 1.03 -12.53 -7.99
N PHE A 71 0.46 -11.82 -7.01
CA PHE A 71 -0.22 -10.55 -7.26
C PHE A 71 0.77 -9.52 -7.81
N ALA A 72 1.93 -9.36 -7.15
CA ALA A 72 2.93 -8.38 -7.58
C ALA A 72 3.48 -8.69 -8.98
N GLN A 73 3.79 -9.96 -9.27
CA GLN A 73 4.31 -10.39 -10.58
C GLN A 73 3.35 -10.07 -11.72
N ARG A 74 2.03 -10.18 -11.52
CA ARG A 74 1.01 -9.82 -12.52
C ARG A 74 1.23 -8.41 -13.07
N TRP A 75 1.57 -7.45 -12.20
CA TRP A 75 1.76 -6.06 -12.58
C TRP A 75 3.18 -5.79 -13.05
N ILE A 76 4.20 -6.34 -12.38
CA ILE A 76 5.62 -6.15 -12.74
C ILE A 76 5.91 -6.65 -14.16
N GLN A 77 5.34 -7.79 -14.57
CA GLN A 77 5.52 -8.33 -15.93
C GLN A 77 4.96 -7.39 -17.03
N ARG A 78 4.08 -6.46 -16.66
CA ARG A 78 3.51 -5.43 -17.53
C ARG A 78 4.25 -4.10 -17.41
N SER A 79 5.42 -4.09 -16.77
CA SER A 79 6.21 -2.88 -16.50
C SER A 79 5.48 -1.83 -15.63
N ILE A 80 4.50 -2.27 -14.85
CA ILE A 80 3.78 -1.44 -13.88
C ILE A 80 4.56 -1.45 -12.56
N ILE A 81 4.71 -0.28 -11.94
CA ILE A 81 5.37 -0.15 -10.64
C ILE A 81 4.43 -0.73 -9.58
N VAL A 82 4.98 -1.61 -8.73
CA VAL A 82 4.26 -2.12 -7.56
C VAL A 82 4.92 -1.60 -6.30
N GLU A 83 4.13 -0.99 -5.42
CA GLU A 83 4.55 -0.56 -4.10
C GLU A 83 3.76 -1.33 -3.04
N ASN A 84 4.47 -2.00 -2.14
CA ASN A 84 3.90 -2.55 -0.91
C ASN A 84 4.06 -1.50 0.18
N ALA A 85 2.96 -1.05 0.76
CA ALA A 85 2.92 -0.04 1.80
C ALA A 85 2.32 -0.63 3.08
N TYR A 86 2.81 -0.13 4.22
CA TYR A 86 2.33 -0.52 5.52
C TYR A 86 2.27 0.69 6.45
N GLY A 87 1.14 0.82 7.12
CA GLY A 87 0.99 1.64 8.31
C GLY A 87 -0.37 1.37 8.98
N PRO A 88 -0.43 1.47 10.31
CA PRO A 88 -1.71 1.52 11.00
C PRO A 88 -2.37 2.89 10.83
N THR A 89 -3.67 2.98 11.14
CA THR A 89 -4.42 4.26 11.11
C THR A 89 -3.80 5.28 12.06
N GLU A 90 -3.29 4.81 13.20
CA GLU A 90 -2.60 5.54 14.25
C GLU A 90 -1.28 6.18 13.78
N ALA A 91 -0.76 5.79 12.61
CA ALA A 91 0.46 6.34 12.03
C ALA A 91 0.21 7.04 10.67
N THR A 92 -1.00 7.53 10.42
CA THR A 92 -1.34 8.29 9.19
C THR A 92 -1.22 7.46 7.91
N VAL A 93 -1.97 6.34 7.89
CA VAL A 93 -2.18 5.45 6.73
C VAL A 93 -0.98 4.57 6.40
N ASP A 94 0.13 5.13 5.89
CA ASP A 94 1.32 4.35 5.53
C ASP A 94 2.58 5.04 6.06
N VAL A 95 3.45 4.28 6.72
CA VAL A 95 4.73 4.78 7.26
C VAL A 95 5.94 4.00 6.79
N VAL A 96 5.72 2.87 6.12
CA VAL A 96 6.75 2.02 5.51
C VAL A 96 6.34 1.75 4.08
N SER A 97 7.30 1.78 3.15
CA SER A 97 7.05 1.32 1.78
C SER A 97 8.21 0.54 1.17
N CYS A 98 7.87 -0.36 0.27
CA CYS A 98 8.77 -1.16 -0.54
C CYS A 98 8.35 -1.10 -2.00
N ARG A 99 9.23 -0.60 -2.88
CA ARG A 99 9.09 -0.85 -4.31
C ARG A 99 9.46 -2.31 -4.60
N VAL A 100 8.48 -3.09 -5.04
CA VAL A 100 8.63 -4.53 -5.24
C VAL A 100 9.42 -4.80 -6.52
N THR A 101 10.35 -5.75 -6.45
CA THR A 101 11.14 -6.21 -7.60
C THR A 101 10.81 -7.64 -7.96
N ASP A 102 11.07 -8.02 -9.21
CA ASP A 102 10.92 -9.42 -9.66
C ASP A 102 11.78 -10.40 -8.83
N SER A 103 12.97 -9.98 -8.41
CA SER A 103 13.84 -10.79 -7.54
C SER A 103 13.23 -11.04 -6.15
N MET A 104 12.52 -10.08 -5.57
CA MET A 104 11.81 -10.27 -4.30
C MET A 104 10.70 -11.31 -4.46
N CYS A 105 9.93 -11.25 -5.54
CA CYS A 105 8.87 -12.22 -5.81
C CYS A 105 9.40 -13.66 -5.98
N LYS A 106 10.66 -13.83 -6.41
CA LYS A 106 11.30 -15.13 -6.62
C LYS A 106 12.10 -15.64 -5.41
N SER A 107 12.22 -14.84 -4.35
CA SER A 107 13.08 -15.14 -3.19
C SER A 107 12.54 -16.23 -2.25
N GLY A 108 11.23 -16.50 -2.29
CA GLY A 108 10.55 -17.40 -1.35
C GLY A 108 10.41 -16.86 0.08
N SER A 109 10.89 -15.63 0.36
CA SER A 109 10.90 -15.04 1.72
C SER A 109 9.68 -14.16 2.03
N GLY A 110 8.72 -14.07 1.11
CA GLY A 110 7.64 -13.08 1.13
C GLY A 110 8.10 -11.70 0.66
N ILE A 111 7.15 -10.79 0.41
CA ILE A 111 7.44 -9.41 0.04
C ILE A 111 7.57 -8.57 1.32
N PRO A 112 8.71 -7.89 1.55
CA PRO A 112 8.87 -7.06 2.74
C PRO A 112 7.94 -5.84 2.71
N ILE A 113 7.57 -5.34 3.89
CA ILE A 113 6.87 -4.05 4.02
C ILE A 113 7.77 -2.86 3.63
N GLY A 114 9.10 -3.02 3.74
CA GLY A 114 10.09 -2.08 3.19
C GLY A 114 10.83 -1.24 4.23
N LYS A 115 10.99 0.04 3.91
CA LYS A 115 11.76 1.02 4.71
C LYS A 115 10.86 2.16 5.19
N PRO A 116 11.17 2.77 6.35
CA PRO A 116 10.39 3.91 6.84
C PRO A 116 10.39 5.06 5.85
N LEU A 117 9.27 5.77 5.79
CA LEU A 117 9.15 7.06 5.12
C LEU A 117 9.99 8.12 5.87
N GLN A 118 10.16 9.28 5.23
CA GLN A 118 10.91 10.38 5.82
C GLN A 118 10.29 10.79 7.18
N ASN A 119 11.15 11.06 8.16
CA ASN A 119 10.77 11.45 9.52
C ASN A 119 9.99 10.37 10.31
N VAL A 120 10.06 9.11 9.89
CA VAL A 120 9.58 7.94 10.63
C VAL A 120 10.78 7.11 11.11
N GLN A 121 10.67 6.57 12.33
CA GLN A 121 11.58 5.55 12.86
C GLN A 121 10.82 4.27 13.17
N LEU A 122 11.44 3.14 12.89
CA LEU A 122 10.92 1.81 13.22
C LEU A 122 11.87 1.12 14.18
N TYR A 123 11.32 0.48 15.20
CA TYR A 123 12.03 -0.36 16.13
C TYR A 123 11.38 -1.73 16.14
N ILE A 124 12.21 -2.77 16.24
CA ILE A 124 11.74 -4.12 16.54
C ILE A 124 12.19 -4.41 17.97
N LEU A 125 11.23 -4.56 18.89
CA LEU A 125 11.50 -4.66 20.33
C LEU A 125 11.17 -6.05 20.88
N ASP A 126 11.89 -6.46 21.92
CA ASP A 126 11.51 -7.59 22.77
C ASP A 126 10.51 -7.17 23.86
N GLU A 127 10.07 -8.13 24.69
CA GLU A 127 9.12 -7.91 25.78
C GLU A 127 9.63 -6.97 26.89
N TRP A 128 10.93 -6.68 26.92
CA TRP A 128 11.56 -5.73 27.84
C TRP A 128 11.86 -4.38 27.18
N LEU A 129 11.25 -4.09 26.02
CA LEU A 129 11.41 -2.87 25.23
C LEU A 129 12.84 -2.62 24.73
N ARG A 130 13.62 -3.68 24.50
CA ARG A 130 14.98 -3.58 23.95
C ARG A 130 14.97 -3.90 22.47
N ILE A 131 15.81 -3.20 21.71
CA ILE A 131 15.96 -3.44 20.28
C ILE A 131 16.54 -4.85 20.07
N VAL A 132 15.85 -5.66 19.26
CA VAL A 132 16.33 -7.01 18.92
C VAL A 132 17.40 -6.98 17.82
N PRO A 133 18.31 -7.97 17.79
CA PRO A 133 19.26 -8.12 16.70
C PRO A 133 18.57 -8.33 15.33
N LYS A 134 19.29 -8.02 14.24
CA LYS A 134 18.79 -8.25 12.88
C LYS A 134 18.41 -9.73 12.67
N GLY A 135 17.20 -9.95 12.18
CA GLY A 135 16.67 -11.28 11.87
C GLY A 135 15.98 -11.98 13.05
N VAL A 136 16.01 -11.40 14.24
CA VAL A 136 15.25 -11.89 15.40
C VAL A 136 13.85 -11.27 15.36
N PRO A 137 12.78 -12.06 15.48
CA PRO A 137 11.42 -11.53 15.58
C PRO A 137 11.20 -10.71 16.85
N GLY A 138 10.34 -9.70 16.76
CA GLY A 138 9.91 -8.86 17.89
C GLY A 138 8.73 -7.98 17.51
N GLU A 139 8.30 -7.12 18.42
CA GLU A 139 7.18 -6.21 18.23
C GLU A 139 7.62 -4.97 17.44
N LEU A 140 6.84 -4.60 16.41
CA LEU A 140 7.09 -3.40 15.62
C LEU A 140 6.56 -2.16 16.33
N VAL A 141 7.46 -1.24 16.67
CA VAL A 141 7.13 0.07 17.25
C VAL A 141 7.48 1.17 16.27
N ILE A 142 6.54 2.11 16.11
CA ILE A 142 6.62 3.23 15.18
C ILE A 142 6.80 4.53 15.98
N SER A 143 7.72 5.38 15.55
CA SER A 143 7.93 6.73 16.09
C SER A 143 8.07 7.74 14.95
N GLY A 144 7.82 9.02 15.26
CA GLY A 144 8.05 10.13 14.33
C GLY A 144 6.83 11.01 14.12
N CYS A 145 6.90 11.86 13.08
CA CYS A 145 5.92 12.93 12.87
C CYS A 145 4.56 12.46 12.31
N MET A 146 4.45 11.18 11.95
CA MET A 146 3.23 10.62 11.35
C MET A 146 2.27 10.00 12.39
N LEU A 147 2.61 10.04 13.68
CA LEU A 147 1.73 9.53 14.74
C LEU A 147 0.47 10.40 14.88
N ALA A 148 -0.66 9.73 15.09
CA ALA A 148 -1.91 10.36 15.48
C ALA A 148 -1.76 11.02 16.85
N ARG A 149 -2.68 11.94 17.17
CA ARG A 149 -2.72 12.61 18.49
C ARG A 149 -3.14 11.69 19.63
N GLY A 150 -3.62 10.48 19.33
CA GLY A 150 -4.22 9.55 20.27
C GLY A 150 -5.67 9.23 19.90
N TYR A 151 -6.30 8.38 20.71
CA TYR A 151 -7.71 8.02 20.55
C TYR A 151 -8.61 9.11 21.15
N LEU A 152 -9.63 9.52 20.38
CA LEU A 152 -10.57 10.55 20.84
C LEU A 152 -11.30 10.09 22.11
N GLY A 153 -11.27 10.91 23.15
CA GLY A 153 -11.95 10.62 24.42
C GLY A 153 -11.21 9.67 25.35
N MET A 154 -9.94 9.33 25.05
CA MET A 154 -9.08 8.48 25.89
C MET A 154 -7.86 9.28 26.38
N ASN A 155 -8.12 10.34 27.14
CA ASN A 155 -7.08 11.14 27.82
C ASN A 155 -7.00 10.79 29.30
#